data_AF-A0A1F8BI65-F1
#
_entry.id   AF-A0A1F8BI65-F1
#
_cell.length_a   1.000
_cell.length_b   1.000
_cell.length_c   1.000
_cell.angle_alpha   90.00
_cell.angle_beta   90.00
_cell.angle_gamma   90.00
#
_symmetry.space_group_name_H-M   'P 1'
#
loop_
_entity.id
_entity.type
_entity.pdbx_description
1 polymer ?
#
loop_
_entity_poly.entity_id
_entity_poly.type
_entity_poly.pdbx_seq_one_letter_code
_entity_poly.pdbx_strand_id
1 'polypeptide(L)'
;MTKRYFTKVGDVLKKFRSDEDKYISREFQKYGYDLAEELGDLKNKSLYIKLAKETRRGLLEAARNFVKDAYNVKSKPRLFMWKLSELRKAKQNPKSK
;
A
#
# COMPACT_ATOMS: atom_id res chain seq x y z
N MET A 1 -11.31 -41.28 -23.07
CA MET A 1 -10.45 -41.05 -21.88
C MET A 1 -9.31 -40.14 -22.27
N THR A 2 -9.24 -38.93 -21.73
CA THR A 2 -8.15 -37.98 -22.04
C THR A 2 -6.92 -38.32 -21.21
N LYS A 3 -5.86 -38.85 -21.84
CA LYS A 3 -4.59 -39.13 -21.16
C LYS A 3 -3.97 -37.80 -20.69
N ARG A 4 -3.78 -37.64 -19.38
CA ARG A 4 -2.99 -36.54 -18.81
C ARG A 4 -1.52 -36.94 -18.84
N TYR A 5 -0.71 -36.17 -19.57
CA TYR A 5 0.74 -36.32 -19.59
C TYR A 5 1.40 -35.34 -18.63
N PHE A 6 2.57 -35.70 -18.10
CA PHE A 6 3.38 -34.80 -17.28
C PHE A 6 3.94 -33.65 -18.12
N THR A 7 3.84 -32.44 -17.60
CA THR A 7 4.44 -31.24 -18.21
C THR A 7 5.95 -31.28 -18.05
N LYS A 8 6.71 -31.01 -19.11
CA LYS A 8 8.17 -30.87 -19.02
C LYS A 8 8.53 -29.63 -18.19
N VAL A 9 9.57 -29.72 -17.37
CA VAL A 9 10.04 -28.60 -16.52
C VAL A 9 10.33 -27.34 -17.34
N GLY A 10 10.93 -27.49 -18.53
CA GLY A 10 11.19 -26.36 -19.43
C GLY A 10 9.93 -25.59 -19.88
N ASP A 11 8.79 -26.28 -20.01
CA ASP A 11 7.52 -25.63 -20.38
C ASP A 11 6.86 -24.91 -19.19
N VAL A 12 7.19 -25.31 -17.96
CA VAL A 12 6.83 -24.59 -16.73
C VAL A 12 7.64 -23.31 -16.61
N LEU A 13 8.95 -23.39 -16.84
CA LEU A 13 9.87 -22.25 -16.75
C LEU A 13 9.59 -21.17 -17.81
N LYS A 14 9.15 -21.54 -19.03
CA LYS A 14 8.71 -20.57 -20.05
C LYS A 14 7.56 -19.65 -19.62
N LYS A 15 6.75 -20.07 -18.64
CA LYS A 15 5.63 -19.27 -18.11
C LYS A 15 6.02 -18.43 -16.90
N PHE A 16 7.23 -18.61 -16.37
CA PHE A 16 7.71 -17.84 -15.23
C PHE A 16 8.18 -16.46 -15.71
N ARG A 17 7.48 -15.42 -15.25
CA ARG A 17 7.88 -14.02 -15.47
C ARG A 17 8.54 -13.55 -14.18
N SER A 18 9.87 -13.45 -14.18
CA SER A 18 10.67 -13.09 -13.00
C SER A 18 10.54 -11.61 -12.61
N ASP A 19 10.08 -10.81 -13.57
CA ASP A 19 9.90 -9.36 -13.52
C ASP A 19 8.50 -8.96 -13.00
N GLU A 20 7.56 -9.89 -12.93
CA GLU A 20 6.21 -9.65 -12.44
C GLU A 20 6.05 -10.14 -11.00
N ASP A 21 5.82 -9.22 -10.07
CA ASP A 21 5.37 -9.60 -8.74
C ASP A 21 3.92 -10.13 -8.83
N LYS A 22 3.76 -11.42 -8.57
CA LYS A 22 2.48 -12.14 -8.61
C LYS A 22 1.36 -11.44 -7.83
N TYR A 23 1.69 -10.66 -6.80
CA TYR A 23 0.71 -10.03 -5.92
C TYR A 23 0.55 -8.52 -6.15
N ILE A 24 1.48 -7.88 -6.86
CA ILE A 24 1.47 -6.44 -7.15
C ILE A 24 1.19 -6.25 -8.64
N SER A 25 -0.10 -6.24 -8.98
CA SER A 25 -0.58 -6.00 -10.35
C SER A 25 -0.92 -4.53 -10.62
N ARG A 26 -1.03 -3.70 -9.56
CA ARG A 26 -1.49 -2.30 -9.65
C ARG A 26 -0.64 -1.38 -8.78
N GLU A 27 -0.47 -0.15 -9.24
CA GLU A 27 0.34 0.88 -8.56
C GLU A 27 -0.11 1.10 -7.10
N PHE A 28 -1.42 1.15 -6.82
CA PHE A 28 -1.89 1.32 -5.44
C PHE A 28 -1.54 0.16 -4.51
N GLN A 29 -1.34 -1.06 -5.04
CA GLN A 29 -0.89 -2.20 -4.23
C GLN A 29 0.56 -2.02 -3.81
N LYS A 30 1.41 -1.63 -4.77
CA LYS A 30 2.82 -1.30 -4.51
C LYS A 30 2.93 -0.18 -3.49
N TYR A 31 2.24 0.93 -3.76
CA TYR A 31 2.24 2.08 -2.88
C TYR A 31 1.77 1.74 -1.46
N GLY A 32 0.67 0.99 -1.33
CA GLY A 32 0.15 0.61 -0.02
C GLY A 32 1.12 -0.29 0.75
N TYR A 33 1.85 -1.16 0.04
CA TYR A 33 2.92 -1.97 0.63
C TYR A 33 4.09 -1.10 1.09
N ASP A 34 4.63 -0.26 0.20
CA ASP A 34 5.75 0.64 0.47
C ASP A 34 5.43 1.57 1.66
N LEU A 35 4.20 2.07 1.73
CA LEU A 35 3.73 2.90 2.85
C LEU A 35 3.67 2.12 4.16
N ALA A 36 3.20 0.87 4.13
CA ALA A 36 3.19 0.01 5.31
C ALA A 36 4.61 -0.31 5.80
N GLU A 37 5.55 -0.50 4.88
CA GLU A 37 6.97 -0.69 5.17
C GLU A 37 7.58 0.54 5.83
N GLU A 38 7.39 1.73 5.24
CA GLU A 38 7.92 2.99 5.76
C GLU A 38 7.38 3.33 7.16
N LEU A 39 6.11 3.02 7.42
CA LEU A 39 5.48 3.22 8.72
C LEU A 39 5.83 2.11 9.73
N GLY A 40 6.52 1.06 9.32
CA GLY A 40 6.89 -0.08 10.17
C GLY A 40 5.70 -0.96 10.58
N ASP A 41 4.68 -1.09 9.72
CA ASP A 41 3.42 -1.78 9.99
C ASP A 41 3.00 -2.74 8.88
N LEU A 42 3.98 -3.48 8.34
CA LEU A 42 3.78 -4.51 7.30
C LEU A 42 2.74 -5.57 7.67
N LYS A 43 2.55 -5.85 8.97
CA LYS A 43 1.50 -6.77 9.46
C LYS A 43 0.09 -6.33 9.03
N ASN A 44 -0.12 -5.01 8.87
CA ASN A 44 -1.38 -4.41 8.44
C ASN A 44 -1.34 -3.92 6.98
N LYS A 45 -0.43 -4.42 6.13
CA LYS A 45 -0.29 -3.98 4.71
C LYS A 45 -1.60 -3.91 3.93
N SER A 46 -2.54 -4.83 4.18
CA SER A 46 -3.85 -4.85 3.52
C SER A 46 -4.68 -3.58 3.80
N LEU A 47 -4.54 -2.99 4.99
CA LEU A 47 -5.17 -1.73 5.36
C LEU A 47 -4.62 -0.58 4.50
N TYR A 48 -3.30 -0.48 4.39
CA TYR A 48 -2.64 0.57 3.60
C TYR A 48 -2.92 0.43 2.11
N ILE A 49 -2.96 -0.80 1.59
CA ILE A 49 -3.38 -1.09 0.20
C ILE A 49 -4.83 -0.64 -0.02
N LYS A 50 -5.75 -0.92 0.92
CA LYS A 50 -7.13 -0.45 0.83
C LYS A 50 -7.19 1.08 0.84
N LEU A 51 -6.47 1.73 1.75
CA LEU A 51 -6.38 3.19 1.80
C LEU A 51 -5.85 3.78 0.49
N ALA A 52 -4.82 3.19 -0.10
CA ALA A 52 -4.26 3.60 -1.38
C ALA A 52 -5.24 3.45 -2.54
N LYS A 53 -6.09 2.41 -2.51
CA LYS A 53 -7.13 2.17 -3.52
C LYS A 53 -8.28 3.18 -3.42
N GLU A 54 -8.69 3.55 -2.21
CA GLU A 54 -9.93 4.30 -1.96
C GLU A 54 -9.70 5.80 -1.69
N THR A 55 -8.47 6.20 -1.37
CA THR A 55 -8.14 7.57 -0.98
C THR A 55 -7.32 8.26 -2.05
N ARG A 56 -7.60 9.55 -2.31
CA ARG A 56 -6.83 10.36 -3.25
C ARG A 56 -5.36 10.42 -2.81
N ARG A 57 -4.44 10.12 -3.74
CA ARG A 57 -2.97 10.08 -3.54
C ARG A 57 -2.45 11.29 -2.76
N GLY A 58 -2.89 12.51 -3.10
CA GLY A 58 -2.45 13.73 -2.41
C GLY A 58 -2.72 13.77 -0.91
N LEU A 59 -3.82 13.19 -0.42
CA LEU A 59 -4.09 13.12 1.02
C LEU A 59 -3.17 12.12 1.74
N LEU A 60 -2.87 11.00 1.08
CA LEU A 60 -1.96 9.99 1.62
C LEU A 60 -0.53 10.52 1.69
N GLU A 61 -0.06 11.17 0.62
CA GLU A 61 1.27 11.80 0.57
C GLU A 61 1.41 12.92 1.60
N ALA A 62 0.39 13.76 1.77
CA ALA A 62 0.41 14.80 2.80
C ALA A 62 0.51 14.22 4.22
N ALA A 63 -0.24 13.15 4.51
CA ALA A 63 -0.15 12.44 5.80
C ALA A 63 1.21 11.74 5.97
N ARG A 64 1.73 11.12 4.91
CA ARG A 64 3.04 10.43 4.89
C ARG A 64 4.17 11.41 5.16
N ASN A 65 4.23 12.54 4.44
CA ASN A 65 5.25 13.57 4.62
C ASN A 65 5.23 14.13 6.05
N PHE A 66 4.04 14.40 6.60
CA PHE A 66 3.91 14.84 7.99
C PHE A 66 4.52 13.86 9.00
N VAL A 67 4.36 12.56 8.78
CA VAL A 67 4.94 11.54 9.67
C VAL A 67 6.44 11.37 9.45
N LYS A 68 6.93 11.60 8.22
CA LYS A 68 8.36 11.52 7.89
C LYS A 68 9.18 12.57 8.64
N ASP A 69 8.62 13.77 8.83
CA ASP A 69 9.27 14.86 9.55
C ASP A 69 9.20 14.72 11.08
N ALA A 70 8.45 13.74 11.59
CA ALA A 70 8.21 13.58 13.02
C ALA A 70 9.29 12.70 13.68
N TYR A 71 10.19 13.34 14.43
CA TYR A 71 11.20 12.68 15.25
C TYR A 71 10.61 12.21 16.60
N ASN A 72 11.09 11.09 17.15
CA ASN A 72 10.69 10.54 18.46
C ASN A 72 9.19 10.21 18.65
N VAL A 73 8.51 9.77 17.60
CA VAL A 73 7.09 9.37 17.68
C VAL A 73 6.95 7.94 18.21
N LYS A 74 6.09 7.75 19.23
CA LYS A 74 5.80 6.42 19.81
C LYS A 74 5.23 5.41 18.80
N SER A 75 4.46 5.86 17.81
CA SER A 75 3.90 5.01 16.76
C SER A 75 3.59 5.81 15.49
N LYS A 76 4.46 5.68 14.48
CA LYS A 76 4.25 6.28 13.14
C LYS A 76 2.91 5.87 12.49
N PRO A 77 2.46 4.60 12.57
CA PRO A 77 1.15 4.18 12.04
C PRO A 77 -0.03 4.97 12.63
N ARG A 78 -0.05 5.16 13.95
CA ARG A 78 -1.14 5.89 14.61
C ARG A 78 -1.13 7.36 14.23
N LEU A 79 0.06 7.97 14.16
CA LEU A 79 0.22 9.36 13.74
C LEU A 79 -0.25 9.55 12.29
N PHE A 80 0.08 8.62 11.40
CA PHE A 80 -0.39 8.61 10.03
C PHE A 80 -1.92 8.57 9.95
N MET A 81 -2.55 7.63 10.65
CA MET A 81 -4.01 7.48 10.65
C MET A 81 -4.72 8.71 11.21
N TRP A 82 -4.18 9.28 12.30
CA TRP A 82 -4.69 10.52 12.88
C TRP A 82 -4.60 11.67 11.88
N LYS A 83 -3.43 11.89 11.25
CA LYS A 83 -3.24 12.98 10.30
C LYS A 83 -4.10 12.82 9.05
N LEU A 84 -4.23 11.61 8.54
CA LEU A 84 -5.10 11.32 7.40
C LEU A 84 -6.57 11.64 7.73
N SER A 85 -7.02 11.35 8.96
CA SER A 85 -8.37 11.70 9.43
C SER A 85 -8.56 13.22 9.52
N GLU A 86 -7.58 13.93 10.09
CA GLU A 86 -7.58 15.40 10.15
C GLU A 86 -7.71 16.04 8.76
N LEU A 87 -6.88 15.61 7.80
CA LEU A 87 -6.90 16.11 6.42
C LEU A 87 -8.23 15.82 5.70
N ARG A 88 -8.84 14.67 5.98
CA ARG A 88 -10.17 14.32 5.43
C ARG A 88 -11.25 15.24 5.97
N LYS A 89 -11.21 15.58 7.27
CA LYS A 89 -12.16 16.51 7.89
C LYS A 89 -12.00 17.94 7.39
N ALA A 90 -10.76 18.42 7.30
CA ALA A 90 -10.46 19.77 6.78
C ALA A 90 -11.00 19.97 5.36
N LYS A 91 -10.94 18.93 4.52
CA LYS A 91 -11.48 18.97 3.16
C LYS A 91 -13.02 18.99 3.13
N GLN A 92 -13.68 18.38 4.10
CA GLN A 92 -15.15 18.37 4.19
C GLN A 92 -15.68 19.69 4.77
N ASN A 93 -14.88 20.38 5.59
CA ASN A 93 -15.31 21.62 6.25
C ASN A 93 -14.27 22.74 6.10
N PRO A 94 -14.23 23.44 4.95
CA PRO A 94 -13.20 24.45 4.66
C PRO A 94 -13.26 25.71 5.54
N LYS A 95 -14.24 25.83 6.45
CA LYS A 95 -14.47 27.02 7.31
C LYS A 95 -13.86 26.93 8.73
N SER A 96 -13.06 25.93 9.06
CA SER A 96 -12.49 25.76 10.41
C SER A 96 -11.05 26.28 10.56
N LYS A 97 -10.72 27.41 9.91
CA LYS A 97 -9.47 28.13 10.15
C LYS A 97 -9.75 29.42 10.91
#